data_AF-A0A951A019-F1
#
_entry.id   AF-A0A951A019-F1
#
_cell.length_a   1.000
_cell.length_b   1.000
_cell.length_c   1.000
_cell.angle_alpha   90.00
_cell.angle_beta   90.00
_cell.angle_gamma   90.00
#
_symmetry.space_group_name_H-M   'P 1'
#
loop_
_entity.id
_entity.type
_entity.pdbx_description
1 polymer ?
#
loop_
_entity_poly.entity_id
_entity_poly.type
_entity_poly.pdbx_seq_one_letter_code
_entity_poly.pdbx_strand_id
1 'polypeptide(L)'
;MPLAAAKPRRDDVEALRQEIMAKLAYSIGKDPIVAQNHDWLVATILAVRDRVIDRWMASTREAFRAGCKRVYYLSLEFLIGRLFKEALSNLGL
;
A
#
# COMPACT_ATOMS: atom_id res chain seq x y z
N MET A 1 -21.00 -10.77 -2.03
CA MET A 1 -20.14 -11.15 -3.17
C MET A 1 -18.68 -11.05 -2.72
N PRO A 2 -17.89 -12.12 -2.61
CA PRO A 2 -16.48 -11.98 -2.27
C PRO A 2 -15.78 -11.25 -3.41
N LEU A 3 -15.14 -10.12 -3.13
CA LEU A 3 -14.29 -9.42 -4.10
C LEU A 3 -13.24 -10.44 -4.57
N ALA A 4 -13.27 -10.78 -5.86
CA ALA A 4 -12.31 -11.68 -6.47
C ALA A 4 -10.90 -11.26 -6.03
N ALA A 5 -10.06 -12.23 -5.65
CA ALA A 5 -8.70 -11.93 -5.26
C ALA A 5 -8.04 -11.17 -6.41
N ALA A 6 -7.64 -9.91 -6.16
CA ALA A 6 -6.94 -9.12 -7.15
C ALA A 6 -5.69 -9.88 -7.57
N LYS A 7 -5.41 -9.92 -8.88
CA LYS A 7 -4.20 -10.52 -9.41
C LYS A 7 -2.98 -9.86 -8.71
N PRO A 8 -1.95 -10.63 -8.30
CA PRO A 8 -0.80 -10.05 -7.63
C PRO A 8 -0.18 -8.95 -8.50
N ARG A 9 0.07 -7.79 -7.88
CA ARG A 9 0.77 -6.69 -8.53
C ARG A 9 2.20 -7.10 -8.87
N ARG A 10 2.74 -6.52 -9.94
CA ARG A 10 4.12 -6.74 -10.34
C ARG A 10 5.02 -5.74 -9.61
N ASP A 11 6.20 -6.19 -9.21
CA ASP A 11 7.17 -5.39 -8.45
C ASP A 11 8.33 -4.90 -9.33
N ASP A 12 8.20 -4.97 -10.65
CA ASP A 12 9.18 -4.38 -11.57
C ASP A 12 9.02 -2.86 -11.70
N VAL A 13 10.11 -2.21 -12.10
CA VAL A 13 10.22 -0.75 -12.18
C VAL A 13 9.15 -0.14 -13.08
N GLU A 14 8.82 -0.81 -14.19
CA GLU A 14 7.84 -0.29 -15.15
C GLU A 14 6.42 -0.36 -14.58
N ALA A 15 6.05 -1.47 -13.93
CA ALA A 15 4.77 -1.57 -13.22
C ALA A 15 4.62 -0.50 -12.13
N LEU A 16 5.64 -0.31 -11.29
CA LEU A 16 5.64 0.73 -10.27
C LEU A 16 5.50 2.13 -10.86
N ARG A 17 6.23 2.42 -11.94
CA ARG A 17 6.13 3.69 -12.65
C ARG A 17 4.71 3.94 -13.13
N GLN A 18 4.09 2.97 -13.80
CA GLN A 18 2.73 3.08 -14.31
C GLN A 18 1.71 3.32 -13.19
N GLU A 19 1.85 2.62 -12.07
CA GLU A 19 0.99 2.78 -10.90
C GLU A 19 1.14 4.16 -10.26
N ILE A 20 2.37 4.66 -10.08
CA ILE A 20 2.63 6.00 -9.54
C ILE A 20 2.01 7.07 -10.46
N MET A 21 2.20 6.94 -11.76
CA MET A 21 1.60 7.84 -12.75
C MET A 21 0.07 7.82 -12.70
N ALA A 22 -0.52 6.63 -12.56
CA ALA A 22 -1.96 6.49 -12.39
C ALA A 22 -2.46 7.13 -11.07
N LYS A 23 -1.72 7.00 -9.96
CA LYS A 23 -2.07 7.68 -8.71
C LYS A 23 -1.95 9.19 -8.83
N LEU A 24 -0.91 9.68 -9.51
CA LEU A 24 -0.76 11.11 -9.75
C LEU A 24 -1.93 11.67 -10.57
N ALA A 25 -2.31 10.99 -11.66
CA ALA A 25 -3.40 11.44 -12.53
C ALA A 25 -4.78 11.28 -11.88
N TYR A 26 -5.09 10.12 -11.29
CA TYR A 26 -6.46 9.78 -10.88
C TYR A 26 -6.72 9.89 -9.38
N SER A 27 -5.68 9.87 -8.54
CA SER A 27 -5.85 10.06 -7.08
C SER A 27 -5.48 11.47 -6.64
N ILE A 28 -4.46 12.07 -7.25
CA ILE A 28 -4.05 13.46 -6.95
C ILE A 28 -4.69 14.46 -7.91
N GLY A 29 -4.96 14.06 -9.16
CA GLY A 29 -5.59 14.95 -10.15
C GLY A 29 -4.60 15.91 -10.82
N LYS A 30 -3.31 15.54 -10.93
CA LYS A 30 -2.28 16.39 -11.52
C LYS A 30 -1.59 15.73 -12.70
N ASP A 31 -1.25 16.56 -13.68
CA ASP A 31 -0.38 16.17 -14.77
C ASP A 31 1.09 16.18 -14.32
N PRO A 32 1.93 15.21 -14.77
CA PRO A 32 3.35 15.18 -14.48
C PRO A 32 4.10 16.49 -14.73
N ILE A 33 3.68 17.29 -15.71
CA ILE A 33 4.31 18.56 -16.10
C ILE A 33 4.20 19.62 -14.99
N VAL A 34 3.13 19.59 -14.20
CA VAL A 34 2.86 20.57 -13.12
C VAL A 34 3.01 19.98 -11.71
N ALA A 35 3.34 18.69 -11.61
CA ALA A 35 3.46 17.98 -10.35
C ALA A 35 4.68 18.46 -9.53
N GLN A 36 4.45 18.80 -8.27
CA GLN A 36 5.50 19.16 -7.33
C GLN A 36 6.02 17.94 -6.58
N ASN A 37 7.15 18.08 -5.87
CA ASN A 37 7.76 16.98 -5.11
C ASN A 37 6.79 16.32 -4.11
N HIS A 38 5.89 17.10 -3.49
CA HIS A 38 4.90 16.57 -2.56
C HIS A 38 3.86 15.68 -3.27
N ASP A 39 3.49 16.02 -4.51
CA ASP A 39 2.55 15.23 -5.32
C ASP A 39 3.17 13.89 -5.68
N TRP A 40 4.43 13.91 -6.13
CA TRP A 40 5.19 12.69 -6.43
C TRP A 40 5.34 11.80 -5.20
N LEU A 41 5.62 12.39 -4.03
CA LEU A 41 5.71 11.64 -2.78
C LEU A 41 4.38 10.96 -2.43
N VAL A 42 3.26 11.71 -2.48
CA VAL A 42 1.94 11.16 -2.15
C VAL A 42 1.53 10.08 -3.16
N ALA A 43 1.76 10.30 -4.45
CA ALA A 43 1.44 9.31 -5.50
C ALA A 43 2.21 8.00 -5.27
N THR A 44 3.49 8.12 -4.90
CA THR A 44 4.34 6.98 -4.58
C THR A 44 3.86 6.25 -3.32
N ILE A 45 3.53 6.99 -2.26
CA ILE A 45 2.96 6.40 -1.03
C ILE A 45 1.69 5.62 -1.35
N LEU A 46 0.80 6.17 -2.19
CA LEU A 46 -0.45 5.50 -2.58
C LEU A 46 -0.20 4.24 -3.41
N ALA A 47 0.77 4.25 -4.33
CA ALA A 47 1.13 3.07 -5.12
C ALA A 47 1.73 1.94 -4.24
N VAL A 48 2.55 2.30 -3.25
CA VAL A 48 3.13 1.32 -2.30
C VAL A 48 2.07 0.81 -1.32
N ARG A 49 1.18 1.68 -0.84
CA ARG A 49 0.08 1.32 0.08
C ARG A 49 -0.82 0.24 -0.50
N ASP A 50 -1.07 0.28 -1.80
CA ASP A 50 -1.87 -0.74 -2.49
C ASP A 50 -1.31 -2.16 -2.28
N ARG A 51 0.01 -2.36 -2.32
CA ARG A 51 0.65 -3.65 -2.02
C ARG A 51 0.49 -4.07 -0.56
N VAL A 52 0.59 -3.12 0.36
CA VAL A 52 0.34 -3.38 1.80
C VAL A 52 -1.10 -3.86 2.01
N ILE A 53 -2.07 -3.25 1.30
CA ILE A 53 -3.48 -3.63 1.38
C ILE A 53 -3.69 -5.05 0.85
N ASP A 54 -3.07 -5.43 -0.26
CA ASP A 54 -3.17 -6.81 -0.79
C ASP A 54 -2.71 -7.84 0.24
N ARG A 55 -1.51 -7.63 0.81
CA ARG A 55 -0.94 -8.54 1.82
C ARG A 55 -1.82 -8.58 3.08
N TRP A 56 -2.32 -7.42 3.53
CA TRP A 56 -3.22 -7.33 4.68
C TRP A 56 -4.56 -8.05 4.45
N MET A 57 -5.17 -7.89 3.28
CA MET A 57 -6.42 -8.59 2.94
C MET A 57 -6.21 -10.11 2.87
N ALA A 58 -5.11 -10.56 2.28
CA ALA A 58 -4.77 -11.97 2.19
C ALA A 58 -4.59 -12.59 3.60
N SER A 59 -3.75 -11.99 4.43
CA SER A 59 -3.48 -12.50 5.79
C SER A 59 -4.72 -12.45 6.69
N THR A 60 -5.54 -11.41 6.58
CA THR A 60 -6.78 -11.30 7.36
C THR A 60 -7.79 -12.39 6.98
N ARG A 61 -7.94 -12.69 5.68
CA ARG A 61 -8.81 -13.77 5.20
C ARG A 61 -8.31 -15.13 5.66
N GLU A 62 -7.00 -15.36 5.62
CA GLU A 62 -6.38 -16.60 6.09
C GLU A 62 -6.59 -16.79 7.60
N ALA A 63 -6.27 -15.78 8.41
CA ALA A 63 -6.47 -15.83 9.87
C ALA A 63 -7.93 -16.07 10.26
N PHE A 64 -8.89 -15.50 9.49
CA PHE A 64 -10.31 -15.75 9.71
C PHE A 64 -10.69 -17.20 9.37
N ARG A 65 -10.25 -17.72 8.21
CA ARG A 65 -10.53 -19.11 7.78
C ARG A 65 -9.94 -20.14 8.74
N ALA A 66 -8.75 -19.88 9.26
CA ALA A 66 -8.06 -20.75 10.20
C ALA A 66 -8.58 -20.62 11.65
N GLY A 67 -9.51 -19.71 11.93
CA GLY A 67 -10.05 -19.52 13.29
C GLY A 67 -8.97 -19.09 14.30
N CYS A 68 -7.94 -18.36 13.87
CA CYS A 68 -6.80 -18.04 14.72
C CYS A 68 -7.21 -17.24 15.97
N LYS A 69 -6.64 -17.59 17.12
CA LYS A 69 -6.76 -16.79 18.36
C LYS A 69 -6.20 -15.39 18.11
N ARG A 70 -6.96 -14.35 18.49
CA ARG A 70 -6.57 -12.94 18.30
C ARG A 70 -6.01 -12.37 19.60
N VAL A 71 -4.89 -11.66 19.49
CA VAL A 71 -4.31 -10.89 20.59
C VAL A 71 -4.59 -9.42 20.31
N TYR A 72 -5.20 -8.73 21.27
CA TYR A 72 -5.46 -7.29 21.20
C TYR A 72 -4.47 -6.59 22.12
N TYR A 73 -3.58 -5.79 21.54
CA TYR A 73 -2.64 -4.99 22.30
C TYR A 73 -3.28 -3.63 22.61
N LEU A 74 -3.50 -3.35 23.90
CA LEU A 74 -4.08 -2.09 24.36
C LEU A 74 -2.96 -1.24 24.97
N SER A 75 -2.70 -0.10 24.35
CA SER A 75 -1.73 0.89 24.82
C SER A 75 -2.36 2.27 24.83
N LEU A 76 -1.92 3.11 25.78
CA LEU A 76 -2.30 4.52 25.82
C LEU A 76 -1.68 5.30 24.65
N GLU A 77 -0.49 4.90 24.20
CA GLU A 77 0.25 5.61 23.17
C GLU A 77 0.91 4.65 22.16
N PHE A 78 1.01 5.10 20.90
CA PHE A 78 1.71 4.42 19.82
C PHE A 78 2.56 5.43 19.03
N LEU A 79 3.88 5.35 19.18
CA LEU A 79 4.83 6.23 18.47
C LEU A 79 5.31 5.58 17.16
N ILE A 80 4.45 5.61 16.15
CA ILE A 80 4.68 4.92 14.87
C ILE A 80 5.76 5.60 14.01
N GLY A 81 5.86 6.93 14.05
CA GLY A 81 6.78 7.70 13.22
C GLY A 81 6.43 7.67 11.72
N ARG A 82 7.44 7.79 10.85
CA ARG A 82 7.29 7.77 9.39
C ARG A 82 7.47 6.36 8.85
N LEU A 83 6.43 5.79 8.26
CA LEU A 83 6.40 4.38 7.85
C LEU A 83 6.85 4.10 6.41
N PHE A 84 6.97 5.10 5.55
CA PHE A 84 7.10 4.85 4.11
C PHE A 84 8.35 4.02 3.75
N LYS A 85 9.51 4.36 4.31
CA LYS A 85 10.76 3.62 4.10
C LYS A 85 10.68 2.18 4.63
N GLU A 86 10.12 2.01 5.82
CA GLU A 86 9.90 0.70 6.43
C GLU A 86 8.94 -0.15 5.60
N ALA A 87 7.90 0.45 5.04
CA ALA A 87 6.96 -0.23 4.16
C ALA A 87 7.66 -0.76 2.89
N LEU A 88 8.51 0.04 2.25
CA LEU A 88 9.32 -0.41 1.09
C LEU A 88 10.22 -1.59 1.47
N SER A 89 10.99 -1.45 2.55
CA SER A 89 11.90 -2.49 3.04
C SER A 89 11.17 -3.80 3.36
N ASN A 90 10.03 -3.74 4.06
CA ASN A 90 9.24 -4.91 4.41
C ASN A 90 8.49 -5.52 3.22
N LEU A 91 8.27 -4.74 2.16
CA LEU A 91 7.74 -5.26 0.90
C LEU A 91 8.83 -5.92 0.04
N GLY A 92 10.11 -5.62 0.29
CA GLY A 92 11.23 -6.07 -0.54
C GLY A 92 11.38 -5.27 -1.83
N LEU A 93 10.94 -4.01 -1.82
CA LEU A 93 11.00 -3.06 -2.93
C LEU A 93 12.23 -2.16 -2.86
#